data_AF-A0A0C9UA21-F1
#
_entry.id   AF-A0A0C9UA21-F1
#
_cell.length_a   1.000
_cell.length_b   1.000
_cell.length_c   1.000
_cell.angle_alpha   90.00
_cell.angle_beta   90.00
_cell.angle_gamma   90.00
#
_symmetry.space_group_name_H-M   'P 1'
#
loop_
_entity.id
_entity.type
_entity.pdbx_description
1 polymer ?
#
loop_
_entity_poly.entity_id
_entity_poly.type
_entity_poly.pdbx_seq_one_letter_code
_entity_poly.pdbx_strand_id
1 'polypeptide(L)'
;GRKPVLLIGLSTMAVSTIWFRMSKSFLSMLISRTLAGILRNLFNSTKLIVAELTDRINQASAFQYHLQLFRFGEIIGLPLGGFLARPGRHFSMFRNKFWKNHPFTLPCFMVGGFVIFSVILGYIYLPEVRYSYDCIRFPLFCFTPIELGGLGMSEAAI
;
A
#
# COMPACT_ATOMS: atom_id res chain seq x y z
N GLY A 1 -12.75 5.08 15.19
CA GLY A 1 -11.29 5.24 15.09
C GLY A 1 -10.82 4.83 13.71
N ARG A 2 -9.82 5.51 13.14
CA ARG A 2 -9.33 5.24 11.77
C ARG A 2 -8.36 4.04 11.70
N LYS A 3 -7.75 3.66 12.83
CA LYS A 3 -6.86 2.49 13.01
C LYS A 3 -7.48 1.15 12.52
N PRO A 4 -8.69 0.74 12.94
CA PRO A 4 -9.28 -0.54 12.50
C PRO A 4 -9.56 -0.60 11.00
N VAL A 5 -9.96 0.52 10.38
CA VAL A 5 -10.23 0.57 8.92
C VAL A 5 -8.95 0.28 8.13
N LEU A 6 -7.82 0.85 8.55
CA LEU A 6 -6.53 0.59 7.92
C LEU A 6 -6.10 -0.88 8.09
N LEU A 7 -6.24 -1.44 9.30
CA LEU A 7 -5.86 -2.82 9.58
C LEU A 7 -6.72 -3.84 8.81
N ILE A 8 -8.04 -3.62 8.74
CA ILE A 8 -8.97 -4.48 7.99
C ILE A 8 -8.67 -4.41 6.49
N GLY A 9 -8.34 -3.24 5.95
CA GLY A 9 -8.00 -3.13 4.54
C GLY A 9 -6.66 -3.79 4.18
N LEU A 10 -5.65 -3.66 5.03
CA LEU A 10 -4.35 -4.33 4.84
C LEU A 10 -4.47 -5.86 4.95
N SER A 11 -5.26 -6.37 5.90
CA SER A 11 -5.49 -7.82 6.02
C SER A 11 -6.27 -8.36 4.82
N THR A 12 -7.30 -7.64 4.37
CA THR A 12 -8.08 -8.00 3.17
C THR A 12 -7.19 -8.01 1.92
N MET A 13 -6.23 -7.08 1.81
CA MET A 13 -5.27 -7.03 0.70
C MET A 13 -4.29 -8.19 0.71
N ALA A 14 -3.80 -8.61 1.88
CA ALA A 14 -2.98 -9.80 2.02
C ALA A 14 -3.73 -11.06 1.59
N VAL A 15 -4.96 -11.24 2.09
CA VAL A 15 -5.82 -12.39 1.76
C VAL A 15 -6.12 -12.42 0.27
N SER A 16 -6.52 -11.30 -0.34
CA SER A 16 -6.80 -11.23 -1.78
C SER A 16 -5.59 -11.56 -2.64
N THR A 17 -4.38 -11.18 -2.23
CA THR A 17 -3.14 -11.43 -2.98
C THR A 17 -2.77 -12.90 -2.97
N ILE A 18 -2.94 -13.58 -1.83
CA ILE A 18 -2.73 -15.02 -1.70
C ILE A 18 -3.80 -15.78 -2.49
N TRP A 19 -5.06 -15.35 -2.41
CA TRP A 19 -6.19 -15.97 -3.11
C TRP A 19 -6.06 -15.88 -4.63
N PHE A 20 -5.69 -14.71 -5.17
CA PHE A 20 -5.48 -14.50 -6.60
C PHE A 20 -4.45 -15.49 -7.18
N ARG A 21 -3.41 -15.79 -6.41
CA ARG A 21 -2.30 -16.63 -6.82
C ARG A 21 -2.66 -18.12 -6.88
N MET A 22 -3.53 -18.60 -5.99
CA MET A 22 -3.98 -19.99 -5.99
C MET A 22 -5.03 -20.27 -7.07
N SER A 23 -5.72 -19.24 -7.58
CA SER A 23 -6.84 -19.46 -8.46
C SER A 23 -6.45 -19.67 -9.92
N LYS A 24 -7.00 -20.72 -10.53
CA LYS A 24 -6.83 -21.06 -11.96
C LYS A 24 -7.97 -20.56 -12.85
N SER A 25 -8.96 -19.88 -12.28
CA SER A 25 -10.17 -19.45 -13.00
C SER A 25 -10.10 -17.98 -13.43
N PHE A 26 -10.39 -17.68 -14.69
CA PHE A 26 -10.36 -16.32 -15.22
C PHE A 26 -11.27 -15.34 -14.46
N LEU A 27 -12.49 -15.78 -14.09
CA LEU A 27 -13.43 -14.95 -13.30
C LEU A 27 -12.87 -14.56 -11.93
N SER A 28 -12.24 -15.49 -11.23
CA SER A 28 -11.63 -15.19 -9.93
C SER A 28 -10.42 -14.25 -10.04
N MET A 29 -9.69 -14.30 -11.16
CA MET A 29 -8.65 -13.32 -11.45
C MET A 29 -9.25 -11.93 -11.64
N LEU A 30 -10.34 -11.82 -12.40
CA LEU A 30 -11.04 -10.56 -12.61
C LEU A 30 -11.58 -9.97 -11.29
N ILE A 31 -12.26 -10.77 -10.48
CA ILE A 31 -12.79 -10.35 -9.18
C ILE A 31 -11.67 -9.86 -8.26
N SER A 32 -10.57 -10.59 -8.17
CA SER A 32 -9.44 -10.18 -7.34
C SER A 32 -8.78 -8.89 -7.85
N ARG A 33 -8.79 -8.63 -9.16
CA ARG A 33 -8.23 -7.42 -9.75
C ARG A 33 -9.08 -6.20 -9.42
N THR A 34 -10.40 -6.35 -9.47
CA THR A 34 -11.36 -5.32 -9.05
C THR A 34 -11.24 -5.06 -7.54
N LEU A 35 -11.12 -6.12 -6.73
CA LEU A 35 -10.94 -6.00 -5.29
C LEU A 35 -9.61 -5.30 -4.94
N ALA A 36 -8.50 -5.70 -5.56
CA ALA A 36 -7.22 -5.01 -5.44
C ALA A 36 -7.31 -3.55 -5.94
N GLY A 37 -8.22 -3.28 -6.86
CA GLY A 37 -8.56 -1.94 -7.33
C GLY A 37 -9.15 -1.05 -6.24
N ILE A 38 -10.19 -1.56 -5.58
CA ILE A 38 -10.87 -0.88 -4.47
C ILE A 38 -9.91 -0.69 -3.30
N LEU A 39 -9.13 -1.73 -2.97
CA LEU A 39 -8.21 -1.70 -1.84
C LEU A 39 -7.06 -0.70 -1.99
N ARG A 40 -6.69 -0.31 -3.22
CA ARG A 40 -5.70 0.77 -3.43
C ARG A 40 -6.14 2.11 -2.84
N ASN A 41 -7.44 2.32 -2.61
CA ASN A 41 -7.94 3.50 -1.90
C ASN A 41 -7.32 3.66 -0.49
N LEU A 42 -6.98 2.55 0.19
CA LEU A 42 -6.36 2.58 1.51
C LEU A 42 -5.01 3.32 1.53
N PHE A 43 -4.30 3.39 0.41
CA PHE A 43 -3.06 4.18 0.31
C PHE A 43 -3.30 5.67 0.61
N ASN A 44 -4.46 6.20 0.23
CA ASN A 44 -4.85 7.58 0.56
C ASN A 44 -5.22 7.72 2.05
N SER A 45 -5.82 6.69 2.65
CA SER A 45 -6.14 6.68 4.07
C SER A 45 -4.88 6.74 4.94
N THR A 46 -3.80 6.06 4.55
CA THR A 46 -2.50 6.14 5.25
C THR A 46 -1.96 7.57 5.27
N LYS A 47 -2.04 8.29 4.16
CA LYS A 47 -1.61 9.71 4.07
C LYS A 47 -2.38 10.60 5.03
N LEU A 48 -3.68 10.37 5.15
CA LEU A 48 -4.52 11.14 6.06
C LEU A 48 -4.21 10.82 7.53
N ILE A 49 -3.87 9.58 7.86
CA ILE A 49 -3.43 9.21 9.22
C ILE A 49 -2.08 9.86 9.54
N VAL A 50 -1.14 9.86 8.59
CA VAL A 50 0.15 10.57 8.74
C VAL A 50 -0.06 12.07 8.94
N ALA A 51 -0.99 12.69 8.20
CA ALA A 51 -1.34 14.10 8.40
C ALA A 51 -1.94 14.38 9.79
N GLU A 52 -2.76 13.47 10.32
CA GLU A 52 -3.35 13.63 11.66
C GLU A 52 -2.33 13.41 12.78
N LEU A 53 -1.34 12.54 12.59
CA LEU A 53 -0.26 12.34 13.58
C LEU A 53 0.80 13.44 13.55
N THR A 54 0.93 14.18 12.45
CA THR A 54 2.04 15.12 12.24
C THR A 54 1.57 16.56 12.35
N ASP A 55 2.32 17.39 13.07
CA ASP A 55 2.07 18.83 13.12
C ASP A 55 2.39 19.53 11.78
N ARG A 56 1.73 20.67 11.51
CA ARG A 56 1.78 21.37 10.21
C ARG A 56 3.19 21.75 9.78
N ILE A 57 4.07 22.05 10.73
CA ILE A 57 5.47 22.43 10.48
C ILE A 57 6.28 21.25 9.93
N ASN A 58 6.03 20.03 10.41
CA ASN A 58 6.77 18.82 10.02
C ASN A 58 6.01 17.94 9.01
N GLN A 59 4.78 18.30 8.66
CA GLN A 59 3.92 17.51 7.79
C GLN A 59 4.55 17.29 6.41
N ALA A 60 5.21 18.30 5.84
CA ALA A 60 5.90 18.19 4.55
C ALA A 60 7.01 17.13 4.58
N SER A 61 7.83 17.11 5.63
CA SER A 61 8.90 16.13 5.82
C SER A 61 8.34 14.71 5.99
N ALA A 62 7.28 14.54 6.79
CA ALA A 62 6.63 13.24 6.97
C ALA A 62 6.09 12.66 5.66
N PHE A 63 5.49 13.50 4.80
CA PHE A 63 5.04 13.07 3.47
C PHE A 63 6.19 12.70 2.53
N GLN A 64 7.31 13.43 2.58
CA GLN A 64 8.50 13.09 1.81
C GLN A 64 9.06 11.74 2.23
N TYR A 65 9.20 11.46 3.52
CA TYR A 65 9.64 10.15 4.01
C TYR A 65 8.70 9.03 3.58
N HIS A 66 7.39 9.24 3.65
CA HIS A 66 6.41 8.26 3.20
C HIS A 66 6.59 7.91 1.71
N LEU A 67 6.80 8.92 0.86
CA LEU A 67 7.02 8.71 -0.57
C LEU A 67 8.38 8.05 -0.85
N GLN A 68 9.44 8.45 -0.16
CA GLN A 68 10.77 7.86 -0.30
C GLN A 68 10.72 6.37 0.04
N LEU A 69 10.16 5.99 1.19
CA LEU A 69 10.02 4.59 1.61
C LEU A 69 9.24 3.76 0.59
N PHE A 70 8.17 4.32 0.02
CA PHE A 70 7.41 3.65 -1.04
C PHE A 70 8.28 3.35 -2.27
N ARG A 71 9.07 4.34 -2.73
CA ARG A 71 9.97 4.17 -3.89
C ARG A 71 11.09 3.19 -3.60
N PHE A 72 11.68 3.23 -2.41
CA PHE A 72 12.67 2.24 -1.99
C PHE A 72 12.09 0.82 -1.98
N GLY A 73 10.85 0.67 -1.50
CA GLY A 73 10.13 -0.59 -1.54
C GLY A 73 9.95 -1.13 -2.96
N GLU A 74 9.65 -0.27 -3.93
CA GLU A 74 9.55 -0.66 -5.34
C GLU A 74 10.92 -1.07 -5.92
N ILE A 75 11.96 -0.28 -5.67
CA ILE A 75 13.33 -0.56 -6.16
C ILE A 75 13.81 -1.94 -5.71
N ILE A 76 13.55 -2.31 -4.46
CA ILE A 76 13.95 -3.61 -3.90
C ILE A 76 12.94 -4.71 -4.29
N GLY A 77 11.66 -4.37 -4.33
CA GLY A 77 10.56 -5.32 -4.53
C GLY A 77 10.49 -5.89 -5.95
N LEU A 78 10.77 -5.08 -6.99
CA LEU A 78 10.73 -5.56 -8.38
C LEU A 78 11.77 -6.65 -8.67
N PRO A 79 13.08 -6.44 -8.37
CA PRO A 79 14.11 -7.47 -8.55
C PRO A 79 13.82 -8.72 -7.71
N LEU A 80 13.40 -8.55 -6.45
CA LEU A 80 13.10 -9.66 -5.56
C LEU A 80 11.90 -10.49 -6.07
N GLY A 81 10.85 -9.83 -6.54
CA GLY A 81 9.69 -10.48 -7.14
C GLY A 81 10.03 -11.25 -8.42
N GLY A 82 10.89 -10.69 -9.27
CA GLY A 82 11.38 -11.34 -10.49
C GLY A 82 12.28 -12.53 -10.20
N PHE A 83 13.17 -12.40 -9.22
CA PHE A 83 14.08 -13.47 -8.80
C PHE A 83 13.31 -14.67 -8.21
N LEU A 84 12.26 -14.41 -7.44
CA LEU A 84 11.42 -15.45 -6.83
C LEU A 84 10.41 -16.08 -7.82
N ALA A 85 10.18 -15.51 -9.00
CA ALA A 85 9.23 -16.04 -9.97
C ALA A 85 9.64 -17.37 -10.62
N ARG A 86 10.90 -17.82 -10.48
CA ARG A 86 11.38 -19.13 -10.97
C ARG A 86 12.27 -19.83 -9.92
N PRO A 87 11.71 -20.25 -8.79
CA PRO A 87 12.49 -20.82 -7.69
C PRO A 87 13.16 -22.15 -8.06
N GLY A 88 12.60 -22.88 -9.01
CA GLY A 88 13.13 -24.17 -9.47
C GLY A 88 14.45 -24.11 -10.25
N ARG A 89 14.93 -22.92 -10.67
CA ARG A 89 16.29 -22.77 -11.23
C ARG A 89 17.34 -22.44 -10.17
N HIS A 90 16.96 -21.76 -9.09
CA HIS A 90 17.93 -21.17 -8.15
C HIS A 90 18.04 -21.96 -6.83
N PHE A 91 16.99 -22.63 -6.39
CA PHE A 91 16.99 -23.38 -5.14
C PHE A 91 16.75 -24.87 -5.35
N SER A 92 17.75 -25.69 -5.03
CA SER A 92 17.67 -27.16 -5.14
C SER A 92 16.55 -27.76 -4.27
N MET A 93 16.20 -27.10 -3.16
CA MET A 93 15.11 -27.51 -2.24
C MET A 93 13.69 -27.29 -2.81
N PHE A 94 13.50 -26.41 -3.79
CA PHE A 94 12.17 -26.08 -4.34
C PHE A 94 11.83 -26.83 -5.64
N ARG A 95 12.46 -28.00 -5.87
CA ARG A 95 12.33 -28.80 -7.10
C ARG A 95 11.07 -29.68 -7.18
N ASN A 96 10.08 -29.47 -6.30
CA ASN A 96 8.83 -30.23 -6.28
C ASN A 96 7.88 -29.84 -7.44
N LYS A 97 7.11 -30.82 -7.96
CA LYS A 97 6.15 -30.65 -9.07
C LYS A 97 5.17 -29.48 -8.88
N PHE A 98 4.81 -29.18 -7.63
CA PHE A 98 3.91 -28.08 -7.25
C PHE A 98 4.46 -26.69 -7.64
N TRP A 99 5.73 -26.41 -7.31
CA TRP A 99 6.39 -25.13 -7.61
C TRP A 99 6.72 -24.97 -9.10
N LYS A 100 6.89 -26.08 -9.82
CA LYS A 100 7.08 -26.08 -11.28
C LYS A 100 5.80 -25.73 -12.03
N ASN A 101 4.65 -26.17 -11.52
CA ASN A 101 3.32 -25.83 -12.08
C ASN A 101 2.84 -24.43 -11.67
N HIS A 102 3.34 -23.89 -10.56
CA HIS A 102 2.95 -22.58 -10.03
C HIS A 102 4.18 -21.68 -9.76
N PRO A 103 4.89 -21.23 -10.82
CA PRO A 103 6.15 -20.49 -10.72
C PRO A 103 6.01 -19.19 -9.91
N PHE A 104 4.82 -18.60 -9.94
CA PHE A 104 4.52 -17.32 -9.32
C PHE A 104 4.08 -17.43 -7.85
N THR A 105 3.80 -18.63 -7.32
CA THR A 105 3.19 -18.77 -5.98
C THR A 105 4.12 -18.37 -4.84
N LEU A 106 5.42 -18.58 -5.01
CA LEU A 106 6.44 -18.32 -3.99
C LEU A 106 6.59 -16.82 -3.62
N PRO A 107 6.72 -15.88 -4.58
CA PRO A 107 6.80 -14.47 -4.25
C PRO A 107 5.54 -13.92 -3.57
N CYS A 108 4.34 -14.42 -3.91
CA CYS A 108 3.12 -13.94 -3.24
C CYS A 108 2.95 -14.43 -1.81
N PHE A 109 3.43 -15.64 -1.48
CA PHE A 109 3.45 -16.09 -0.09
C PHE A 109 4.41 -15.24 0.74
N MET A 110 5.58 -14.92 0.21
CA MET A 110 6.55 -14.04 0.88
C MET A 110 5.98 -12.63 1.10
N VAL A 111 5.39 -12.03 0.06
CA VAL A 111 4.76 -10.71 0.15
C VAL A 111 3.56 -10.74 1.10
N GLY A 112 2.68 -11.73 1.00
CA GLY A 112 1.54 -11.89 1.89
C GLY A 112 1.97 -12.03 3.36
N GLY A 113 3.00 -12.82 3.63
CA GLY A 113 3.59 -12.96 4.97
C GLY A 113 4.17 -11.64 5.49
N PHE A 114 4.90 -10.90 4.66
CA PHE A 114 5.46 -9.60 5.03
C PHE A 114 4.36 -8.57 5.35
N VAL A 115 3.25 -8.58 4.61
CA VAL A 115 2.10 -7.71 4.87
C VAL A 115 1.43 -8.09 6.19
N ILE A 116 1.21 -9.38 6.45
CA ILE A 116 0.62 -9.85 7.73
C ILE A 116 1.52 -9.44 8.91
N PHE A 117 2.83 -9.61 8.78
CA PHE A 117 3.78 -9.17 9.80
C PHE A 117 3.69 -7.65 10.03
N SER A 118 3.58 -6.87 8.96
CA SER A 118 3.40 -5.41 9.03
C SER A 118 2.08 -5.02 9.71
N VAL A 119 1.00 -5.76 9.49
CA VAL A 119 -0.30 -5.56 10.17
C VAL A 119 -0.19 -5.84 11.66
N ILE A 120 0.54 -6.89 12.06
CA ILE A 120 0.76 -7.21 13.48
C ILE A 120 1.56 -6.10 14.16
N LEU A 121 2.65 -5.63 13.53
CA LEU A 121 3.42 -4.50 14.05
C LEU A 121 2.56 -3.23 14.12
N GLY A 122 1.77 -2.93 13.10
CA GLY A 122 0.85 -1.78 13.10
C GLY A 122 -0.24 -1.89 14.18
N TYR A 123 -0.68 -3.10 14.52
CA TYR A 123 -1.62 -3.29 15.62
C TYR A 123 -1.01 -2.93 16.98
N ILE A 124 0.24 -3.36 17.22
CA ILE A 124 0.95 -3.17 18.49
C ILE A 124 1.47 -1.73 18.64
N TYR A 125 2.11 -1.18 17.61
CA TYR A 125 2.84 0.09 17.70
C TYR A 125 1.99 1.34 17.40
N LEU A 126 0.88 1.22 16.68
CA LEU A 126 0.13 2.40 16.24
C LEU A 126 -0.78 2.90 17.38
N PRO A 127 -0.56 4.10 17.94
CA PRO A 127 -1.48 4.68 18.91
C PRO A 127 -2.81 5.04 18.22
N GLU A 128 -3.92 4.99 18.95
CA GLU A 128 -5.20 5.44 18.41
C GLU A 128 -5.16 6.93 18.11
N VAL A 129 -5.42 7.29 16.85
CA VAL A 129 -5.63 8.68 16.45
C VAL A 129 -6.85 9.23 17.18
N ARG A 130 -6.61 10.10 18.16
CA ARG A 130 -7.64 10.92 18.80
C ARG A 130 -7.89 12.12 17.90
N TYR A 131 -9.14 12.32 17.50
CA TYR A 131 -9.55 13.43 16.65
C TYR A 131 -9.29 14.75 17.37
N SER A 132 -8.27 15.50 16.96
CA SER A 132 -8.31 16.96 17.09
C SER A 132 -9.04 17.49 15.87
N TYR A 133 -10.30 17.85 16.07
CA TYR A 133 -11.08 18.64 15.11
C TYR A 133 -10.52 20.05 15.08
N ASP A 134 -9.38 20.26 14.42
CA ASP A 134 -9.00 21.63 14.07
C ASP A 134 -8.55 21.70 12.62
N CYS A 135 -9.46 22.25 11.81
CA CYS A 135 -9.35 22.53 10.38
C CYS A 135 -9.24 21.32 9.45
N ILE A 136 -10.40 20.70 9.19
CA ILE A 136 -10.74 20.19 7.85
C ILE A 136 -10.81 21.40 6.90
N ARG A 137 -9.64 21.91 6.53
CA ARG A 137 -9.44 22.84 5.41
C ARG A 137 -8.10 22.50 4.77
N PHE A 138 -7.88 21.22 4.47
CA PHE A 138 -6.90 20.88 3.46
C PHE A 138 -7.53 21.17 2.09
N PRO A 139 -6.99 22.13 1.32
CA PRO A 139 -7.36 22.26 -0.08
C PRO A 139 -6.89 20.97 -0.74
N LEU A 140 -7.84 20.11 -1.08
CA LEU A 140 -7.65 18.83 -1.75
C LEU A 140 -7.04 18.97 -3.17
N PHE A 141 -6.48 20.13 -3.53
CA PHE A 141 -6.05 20.51 -4.87
C PHE A 141 -4.64 21.11 -4.95
N CYS A 142 -3.89 21.27 -3.86
CA CYS A 142 -2.56 21.88 -3.91
C CYS A 142 -1.43 20.84 -3.92
N PHE A 143 -1.47 19.92 -4.91
CA PHE A 143 -0.35 19.00 -5.22
C PHE A 143 0.09 19.11 -6.68
N THR A 144 0.10 20.34 -7.21
CA THR A 144 0.85 20.69 -8.43
C THR A 144 1.76 21.88 -8.13
N PRO A 145 3.09 21.78 -8.33
CA PRO A 145 3.92 22.97 -8.44
C PRO A 145 3.38 23.85 -9.59
N ILE A 146 3.17 25.14 -9.30
CA ILE A 146 2.45 26.13 -10.12
C ILE A 146 3.27 26.66 -11.32
N GLU A 147 4.43 26.09 -11.65
CA GLU A 147 5.31 26.58 -12.73
C GLU A 147 4.80 26.29 -14.16
N LEU A 148 3.63 25.64 -14.31
CA LEU A 148 3.10 25.22 -15.64
C LEU A 148 1.62 25.56 -15.87
N GLY A 149 1.17 26.70 -15.32
CA GLY A 149 -0.11 27.29 -15.70
C GLY A 149 -1.26 26.95 -14.75
N GLY A 150 -1.23 27.57 -13.56
CA GLY A 150 -2.44 27.75 -12.77
C GLY A 150 -3.30 28.83 -13.42
N LEU A 151 -4.44 28.42 -13.97
CA LEU A 151 -5.50 29.34 -14.37
C LEU A 151 -5.88 30.20 -13.17
N GLY A 152 -5.60 31.50 -13.29
CA GLY A 152 -5.94 32.49 -12.30
C GLY A 152 -7.44 32.45 -11.99
N MET A 153 -7.75 32.19 -10.73
CA MET A 153 -8.99 32.67 -10.14
C MET A 153 -8.63 33.36 -8.83
N SER A 154 -8.40 34.66 -8.98
CA SER A 154 -8.71 35.68 -8.00
C SER A 154 -10.09 35.41 -7.39
N GLU A 155 -10.20 35.52 -6.06
CA GLU A 155 -11.32 36.09 -5.28
C GLU A 155 -11.50 35.45 -3.90
N ALA A 156 -11.90 36.32 -2.96
CA ALA A 156 -12.29 36.16 -1.57
C ALA A 156 -11.10 35.98 -0.58
N ALA A 157 -10.59 36.99 0.13
CA ALA A 157 -11.24 38.17 0.70
C ALA A 157 -12.58 37.81 1.39
N ILE A 158 -12.48 37.22 2.58
CA ILE A 158 -13.14 37.54 3.87
C ILE A 158 -12.67 36.48 4.88
#